data_AF-A0A958DTY9-F1
#
_entry.id   AF-A0A958DTY9-F1
#
_cell.length_a   1.000
_cell.length_b   1.000
_cell.length_c   1.000
_cell.angle_alpha   90.00
_cell.angle_beta   90.00
_cell.angle_gamma   90.00
#
_symmetry.space_group_name_H-M   'P 1'
#
loop_
_entity.id
_entity.type
_entity.pdbx_description
1 polymer ?
#
loop_
_entity_poly.entity_id
_entity_poly.type
_entity_poly.pdbx_seq_one_letter_code
_entity_poly.pdbx_strand_id
1 'polypeptide(L)'
;KTKVGYLENLNRRLSALEQAVFEPQKPWRSLVFPGWEQWHRGKKTRGAVWGVAGAVVLGGTVRAVLDSRNKKDEYLAETDPVRALEKYDDYNSAYQSQFYWAYSLAGIWIASHLDAVFFSEPKTRTTVSVNILARPDAALAGFRLNF
;
A
#
# COMPACT_ATOMS: atom_id res chain seq x y z
N LYS A 1 -11.34 33.86 36.64
CA LYS A 1 -10.69 33.51 35.34
C LYS A 1 -11.29 34.43 34.27
N THR A 2 -10.48 35.21 33.57
CA THR A 2 -10.96 36.23 32.60
C THR A 2 -11.40 35.57 31.29
N LYS A 3 -12.43 36.12 30.64
CA LYS A 3 -12.94 35.68 29.33
C LYS A 3 -11.84 35.61 28.27
N VAL A 4 -10.85 36.49 28.38
CA VAL A 4 -9.67 36.56 27.50
C VAL A 4 -8.85 35.26 27.56
N GLY A 5 -8.54 34.76 28.76
CA GLY A 5 -7.75 33.54 28.90
C GLY A 5 -8.47 32.28 28.38
N TYR A 6 -9.80 32.29 28.33
CA TYR A 6 -10.57 31.21 27.70
C TYR A 6 -10.44 31.23 26.18
N LEU A 7 -10.59 32.40 25.56
CA LEU A 7 -10.48 32.56 24.11
C LEU A 7 -9.08 32.20 23.60
N GLU A 8 -8.05 32.59 24.34
CA GLU A 8 -6.66 32.28 23.99
C GLU A 8 -6.36 30.78 24.06
N ASN A 9 -6.89 30.08 25.08
CA ASN A 9 -6.79 28.63 25.17
C ASN A 9 -7.53 27.93 24.01
N LEU A 10 -8.69 28.45 23.63
CA LEU A 10 -9.52 27.88 22.57
C LEU A 10 -8.86 28.07 21.20
N ASN A 11 -8.31 29.25 20.92
CA ASN A 11 -7.56 29.51 19.70
C ASN A 11 -6.32 28.61 19.61
N ARG A 12 -5.57 28.46 20.71
CA ARG A 12 -4.40 27.57 20.75
C ARG A 12 -4.75 26.11 20.47
N ARG A 13 -5.90 25.63 20.98
CA ARG A 13 -6.40 24.27 20.69
C ARG A 13 -6.85 24.12 19.25
N LEU A 14 -7.53 25.13 18.69
CA LEU A 14 -7.94 25.11 17.30
C LEU A 14 -6.73 25.05 16.36
N SER A 15 -5.70 25.87 16.59
CA SER A 15 -4.48 25.82 15.79
C SER A 15 -3.74 24.49 15.93
N ALA A 16 -3.69 23.90 17.13
CA ALA A 16 -3.09 22.59 17.34
C ALA A 16 -3.88 21.46 16.67
N LEU A 17 -5.22 21.54 16.66
CA LEU A 17 -6.08 20.61 15.95
C LEU A 17 -5.94 20.76 14.43
N GLU A 18 -5.87 21.99 13.93
CA GLU A 18 -5.63 22.27 12.52
C GLU A 18 -4.29 21.66 12.09
N GLN A 19 -3.21 21.89 12.84
CA GLN A 19 -1.91 21.25 12.58
C GLN A 19 -1.96 19.71 12.68
N ALA A 20 -2.64 19.15 13.69
CA ALA A 20 -2.75 17.70 13.86
C ALA A 20 -3.63 17.02 12.79
N VAL A 21 -4.60 17.74 12.24
CA VAL A 21 -5.44 17.28 11.11
C VAL A 21 -4.65 17.29 9.80
N PHE A 22 -3.64 18.15 9.66
CA PHE A 22 -2.81 18.27 8.47
C PHE A 22 -1.55 17.39 8.45
N GLU A 23 -1.26 16.60 9.48
CA GLU A 23 -0.18 15.59 9.44
C GLU A 23 -0.52 14.54 8.36
N PRO A 24 0.11 14.59 7.17
CA PRO A 24 -0.23 13.66 6.11
C PRO A 24 0.22 12.28 6.55
N GLN A 25 -0.73 11.39 6.82
CA GLN A 25 -0.40 10.00 7.15
C GLN A 25 0.39 9.39 6.00
N LYS A 26 1.70 9.20 6.21
CA LYS A 26 2.59 8.64 5.20
C LYS A 26 2.12 7.21 4.88
N PRO A 27 1.73 6.91 3.63
CA PRO A 27 1.20 5.61 3.22
C PRO A 27 2.31 4.54 3.11
N TRP A 28 3.07 4.31 4.18
CA TRP A 28 4.24 3.43 4.15
C TRP A 28 3.91 1.97 3.83
N ARG A 29 2.69 1.50 4.11
CA ARG A 29 2.29 0.10 3.86
C ARG A 29 2.26 -0.24 2.38
N SER A 30 1.92 0.74 1.53
CA SER A 30 1.96 0.56 0.07
C SER A 30 3.38 0.39 -0.47
N LEU A 31 4.42 0.77 0.30
CA LEU A 31 5.80 0.53 -0.09
C LEU A 31 6.20 -0.94 0.10
N VAL A 32 5.55 -1.64 1.04
CA VAL A 32 5.89 -3.03 1.33
C VAL A 32 5.20 -3.98 0.35
N PHE A 33 3.90 -3.77 0.10
CA PHE A 33 3.13 -4.63 -0.78
C PHE A 33 2.02 -3.85 -1.52
N PRO A 34 1.86 -4.07 -2.84
CA PRO A 34 0.79 -3.43 -3.60
C PRO A 34 -0.58 -3.86 -3.07
N GLY A 35 -1.50 -2.91 -2.88
CA GLY A 35 -2.84 -3.21 -2.37
C GLY A 35 -3.02 -3.09 -0.85
N TRP A 36 -1.94 -3.11 -0.05
CA TRP A 36 -2.05 -3.13 1.42
C TRP A 36 -2.66 -1.84 1.96
N GLU A 37 -2.21 -0.68 1.48
CA GLU A 37 -2.73 0.60 1.96
C GLU A 37 -4.21 0.79 1.61
N GLN A 38 -4.66 0.39 0.40
CA GLN A 38 -6.09 0.43 0.05
C GLN A 38 -6.93 -0.43 1.00
N TRP A 39 -6.44 -1.63 1.36
CA TRP A 39 -7.12 -2.50 2.31
C TRP A 39 -7.25 -1.82 3.69
N HIS A 40 -6.17 -1.23 4.19
CA HIS A 40 -6.16 -0.54 5.48
C HIS A 40 -7.11 0.67 5.51
N ARG A 41 -7.23 1.40 4.40
CA ARG A 41 -8.20 2.50 4.23
C ARG A 41 -9.64 2.03 3.98
N GLY A 42 -9.89 0.72 4.01
CA GLY A 42 -11.21 0.12 3.84
C GLY A 42 -11.70 0.03 2.40
N LYS A 43 -10.84 0.30 1.41
CA LYS A 43 -11.10 0.11 -0.03
C LYS A 43 -10.74 -1.32 -0.45
N LYS A 44 -11.49 -2.30 0.10
CA LYS A 44 -11.17 -3.74 -0.01
C LYS A 44 -11.09 -4.25 -1.46
N THR A 45 -11.99 -3.80 -2.34
CA THR A 45 -12.01 -4.25 -3.74
C THR A 45 -10.76 -3.81 -4.49
N ARG A 46 -10.37 -2.53 -4.38
CA ARG A 46 -9.13 -2.02 -4.99
C ARG A 46 -7.89 -2.66 -4.40
N GLY A 47 -7.84 -2.82 -3.07
CA GLY A 47 -6.74 -3.52 -2.41
C GLY A 47 -6.58 -4.97 -2.89
N ALA A 48 -7.70 -5.67 -3.09
CA ALA A 48 -7.69 -7.03 -3.64
C ALA A 48 -7.20 -7.07 -5.09
N VAL A 49 -7.64 -6.15 -5.96
CA VAL A 49 -7.17 -6.07 -7.35
C VAL A 49 -5.66 -5.88 -7.41
N TRP A 50 -5.12 -4.89 -6.70
CA TRP A 50 -3.68 -4.64 -6.67
C TRP A 50 -2.89 -5.76 -6.00
N GLY A 51 -3.44 -6.35 -4.94
CA GLY A 51 -2.80 -7.47 -4.25
C GLY A 51 -2.70 -8.72 -5.11
N VAL A 52 -3.78 -9.08 -5.81
CA VAL A 52 -3.78 -10.22 -6.76
C VAL A 52 -2.86 -9.95 -7.94
N ALA A 53 -2.94 -8.76 -8.54
CA ALA A 53 -2.06 -8.39 -9.66
C ALA A 53 -0.58 -8.44 -9.24
N GLY A 54 -0.24 -7.88 -8.08
CA GLY A 54 1.10 -7.94 -7.50
C GLY A 54 1.56 -9.37 -7.23
N ALA A 55 0.71 -10.22 -6.64
CA ALA A 55 1.03 -11.62 -6.38
C ALA A 55 1.27 -12.42 -7.66
N VAL A 56 0.45 -12.23 -8.69
CA VAL A 56 0.60 -12.89 -10.00
C VAL A 56 1.93 -12.51 -10.63
N VAL A 57 2.27 -11.22 -10.68
CA VAL A 57 3.50 -10.75 -11.32
C VAL A 57 4.74 -11.08 -10.50
N LEU A 58 4.65 -11.10 -9.16
CA LEU A 58 5.72 -11.59 -8.31
C LEU A 58 5.98 -13.08 -8.56
N GLY A 59 4.92 -13.90 -8.60
CA GLY A 59 5.02 -15.32 -8.93
C GLY A 59 5.59 -15.56 -10.34
N GLY A 60 5.16 -14.77 -11.31
CA GLY A 60 5.70 -14.77 -12.67
C GLY A 60 7.18 -14.44 -12.72
N THR A 61 7.62 -13.41 -11.98
CA THR A 61 9.05 -13.04 -11.85
C THR A 61 9.88 -14.19 -11.28
N VAL A 62 9.43 -14.80 -10.17
CA VAL A 62 10.14 -15.93 -9.55
C VAL A 62 10.25 -17.10 -10.53
N ARG A 63 9.14 -17.45 -11.20
CA ARG A 63 9.13 -18.50 -12.22
C ARG A 63 10.09 -18.20 -13.37
N ALA A 64 10.10 -16.98 -13.90
CA ALA A 64 10.95 -16.59 -15.02
C ALA A 64 12.44 -16.64 -14.65
N VAL A 65 12.81 -16.25 -13.43
CA VAL A 65 14.19 -16.36 -12.94
C VAL A 65 14.62 -17.83 -12.83
N LEU A 66 13.76 -18.71 -12.31
CA LEU A 66 14.07 -20.14 -12.22
C LEU A 66 14.18 -20.78 -13.60
N ASP A 67 13.27 -20.46 -14.52
CA ASP A 67 13.29 -20.95 -15.90
C ASP A 67 14.56 -20.52 -16.65
N SER A 68 14.95 -19.25 -16.53
CA SER A 68 16.20 -18.75 -17.12
C SER A 68 17.44 -19.46 -16.56
N ARG A 69 17.47 -19.77 -15.25
CA ARG A 69 18.56 -20.52 -14.64
C ARG A 69 18.63 -21.96 -15.17
N ASN A 70 17.51 -22.66 -15.22
CA ASN A 70 17.47 -24.04 -15.71
C ASN A 70 17.94 -24.13 -17.17
N LYS A 71 17.43 -23.25 -18.04
CA LYS A 71 17.84 -23.21 -19.46
C LYS A 71 19.31 -22.83 -19.65
N LYS A 72 19.83 -21.97 -18.78
CA LYS A 72 21.27 -21.66 -18.77
C LYS A 72 22.10 -22.91 -18.47
N ASP A 73 21.70 -23.68 -17.47
CA ASP A 73 22.41 -24.91 -17.09
C ASP A 73 22.33 -25.95 -18.22
N GLU A 74 21.18 -26.08 -18.88
CA GLU A 74 21.00 -26.97 -20.04
C GLU A 74 21.86 -26.57 -21.25
N TYR A 75 21.99 -25.27 -21.52
CA TYR A 75 22.87 -24.71 -22.55
C TYR A 75 24.34 -25.02 -22.23
N LEU A 76 24.77 -24.78 -20.99
CA LEU A 76 26.16 -25.02 -20.58
C LEU A 76 26.55 -26.50 -20.55
N ALA A 77 25.57 -27.39 -20.37
CA ALA A 77 25.78 -28.84 -20.39
C ALA A 77 25.81 -29.44 -21.80
N GLU A 78 25.42 -28.70 -22.84
CA GLU A 78 25.34 -29.21 -24.20
C GLU A 78 26.71 -29.24 -24.89
N THR A 79 27.06 -30.38 -25.49
CA THR A 79 28.34 -30.57 -26.18
C THR A 79 28.22 -30.50 -27.69
N ASP A 80 27.02 -30.76 -28.23
CA ASP A 80 26.75 -30.63 -29.66
C ASP A 80 26.60 -29.15 -30.04
N PRO A 81 27.45 -28.59 -30.91
CA PRO A 81 27.43 -27.17 -31.26
C PRO A 81 26.12 -26.73 -31.92
N VAL A 82 25.42 -27.62 -32.65
CA VAL A 82 24.16 -27.27 -33.31
C VAL A 82 23.05 -27.12 -32.26
N ARG A 83 22.98 -28.05 -31.31
CA ARG A 83 22.01 -28.01 -30.20
C ARG A 83 22.32 -26.93 -29.18
N ALA A 84 23.60 -26.62 -28.98
CA ALA A 84 24.02 -25.54 -28.10
C ALA A 84 23.48 -24.18 -28.57
N LEU A 85 23.41 -23.95 -29.89
CA LEU A 85 22.82 -22.72 -30.45
C LEU A 85 21.31 -22.63 -30.17
N GLU A 86 20.57 -23.72 -30.38
CA GLU A 86 19.13 -23.78 -30.08
C GLU A 86 18.86 -23.50 -28.59
N LYS A 87 19.60 -24.16 -27.70
CA LYS A 87 19.47 -23.94 -26.25
C LYS A 87 19.88 -22.54 -25.82
N TYR A 88 20.84 -21.92 -26.50
CA TYR A 88 21.20 -20.54 -26.26
C TYR A 88 20.04 -19.60 -26.57
N ASP A 89 19.35 -19.80 -27.70
CA ASP A 89 18.18 -18.99 -28.07
C ASP A 89 17.04 -19.14 -27.04
N ASP A 90 16.79 -20.36 -26.57
CA ASP A 90 15.83 -20.63 -25.48
C ASP A 90 16.20 -19.92 -24.18
N TYR A 91 17.47 -20.03 -23.77
CA TYR A 91 17.99 -19.31 -22.61
C TYR A 91 17.84 -17.80 -22.77
N ASN A 92 18.21 -17.24 -23.93
CA ASN A 92 18.15 -15.80 -24.20
C ASN A 92 16.70 -15.29 -24.15
N SER A 93 15.75 -16.05 -24.70
CA SER A 93 14.32 -15.76 -24.61
C SER A 93 13.83 -15.75 -23.15
N ALA A 94 14.20 -16.75 -22.35
CA ALA A 94 13.87 -16.80 -20.93
C ALA A 94 14.53 -15.66 -20.13
N TYR A 95 15.78 -15.32 -20.46
CA TYR A 95 16.52 -14.21 -19.87
C TYR A 95 15.85 -12.86 -20.16
N GLN A 96 15.30 -12.65 -21.35
CA GLN A 96 14.52 -11.44 -21.66
C GLN A 96 13.18 -11.42 -20.92
N SER A 97 12.49 -12.56 -20.85
CA SER A 97 11.21 -12.71 -20.14
C SER A 97 11.30 -12.27 -18.67
N GLN A 98 12.41 -12.58 -17.98
CA GLN A 98 12.61 -12.16 -16.59
C GLN A 98 12.53 -10.63 -16.41
N PHE A 99 13.01 -9.85 -17.39
CA PHE A 99 12.96 -8.39 -17.33
C PHE A 99 11.54 -7.89 -17.58
N TYR A 100 10.77 -8.50 -18.48
CA TYR A 100 9.37 -8.14 -18.67
C TYR A 100 8.54 -8.35 -17.41
N TRP A 101 8.76 -9.46 -16.70
CA TRP A 101 8.11 -9.71 -15.41
C TRP A 101 8.57 -8.71 -14.33
N ALA A 102 9.87 -8.43 -14.24
CA ALA A 102 10.41 -7.45 -13.29
C ALA A 102 9.88 -6.02 -13.55
N TYR A 103 9.82 -5.58 -14.81
CA TYR A 103 9.25 -4.29 -15.18
C TYR A 103 7.75 -4.22 -14.92
N SER A 104 7.02 -5.31 -15.18
CA SER A 104 5.61 -5.41 -14.82
C SER A 104 5.41 -5.29 -13.31
N LEU A 105 6.30 -5.89 -12.51
CA LEU A 105 6.23 -5.82 -11.05
C LEU A 105 6.42 -4.38 -10.57
N ALA A 106 7.46 -3.71 -11.08
CA ALA A 106 7.73 -2.31 -10.79
C ALA A 106 6.57 -1.41 -11.22
N GLY A 107 6.00 -1.65 -12.40
CA GLY A 107 4.85 -0.91 -12.93
C GLY A 107 3.62 -1.05 -12.04
N ILE A 108 3.26 -2.27 -11.65
CA ILE A 108 2.14 -2.54 -10.73
C ILE A 108 2.39 -1.89 -9.37
N TRP A 109 3.61 -1.98 -8.85
CA TRP A 109 3.96 -1.41 -7.56
C TRP A 109 3.77 0.11 -7.58
N ILE A 110 4.33 0.81 -8.58
CA ILE A 110 4.17 2.26 -8.76
C ILE A 110 2.70 2.63 -8.96
N ALA A 111 1.99 1.93 -9.84
CA ALA A 111 0.58 2.19 -10.10
C ALA A 111 -0.29 2.03 -8.84
N SER A 112 -0.02 0.99 -8.04
CA SER A 112 -0.73 0.77 -6.77
C SER A 112 -0.45 1.89 -5.75
N HIS A 113 0.77 2.42 -5.74
CA HIS A 113 1.17 3.52 -4.86
C HIS A 113 0.47 4.81 -5.27
N LEU A 114 0.45 5.12 -6.57
CA LEU A 114 -0.30 6.27 -7.11
C LEU A 114 -1.80 6.13 -6.81
N ASP A 115 -2.39 4.94 -6.96
CA ASP A 115 -3.79 4.71 -6.62
C ASP A 115 -4.08 4.95 -5.12
N ALA A 116 -3.16 4.55 -4.24
CA ALA A 116 -3.28 4.79 -2.80
C ALA A 116 -3.17 6.29 -2.46
N VAL A 117 -2.28 7.04 -3.13
CA VAL A 117 -2.07 8.47 -2.89
C VAL A 117 -3.22 9.31 -3.42
N PHE A 118 -3.69 9.06 -4.64
CA PHE A 118 -4.64 9.95 -5.31
C PHE A 118 -6.11 9.56 -5.13
N PHE A 119 -6.42 8.28 -4.92
CA PHE A 119 -7.82 7.81 -4.97
C PHE A 119 -8.30 7.09 -3.72
N SER A 120 -7.41 6.85 -2.76
CA SER A 120 -7.77 6.20 -1.49
C SER A 120 -7.77 7.22 -0.38
N GLU A 121 -8.78 8.09 -0.33
CA GLU A 121 -8.94 9.01 0.79
C GLU A 121 -8.91 8.26 2.13
N PRO A 122 -8.20 8.78 3.16
CA PRO A 122 -8.23 8.19 4.49
C PRO A 122 -9.67 8.11 4.97
N LYS A 123 -10.08 6.98 5.55
CA LYS A 123 -11.28 6.98 6.38
C LYS A 123 -11.02 7.87 7.59
N THR A 124 -11.37 9.14 7.50
CA THR A 124 -11.51 10.01 8.67
C THR A 124 -12.59 9.39 9.54
N ARG A 125 -12.17 8.63 10.56
CA ARG A 125 -13.06 8.34 11.70
C ARG A 125 -13.24 9.65 12.44
N THR A 126 -14.20 10.44 12.00
CA THR A 126 -14.67 11.60 12.76
C THR A 126 -15.40 11.04 13.98
N THR A 127 -14.64 10.67 15.00
CA THR A 127 -15.20 10.37 16.31
C THR A 127 -15.54 11.73 16.91
N VAL A 128 -16.74 12.23 16.63
CA VAL A 128 -17.25 13.41 17.32
C VAL A 128 -17.56 12.97 18.74
N SER A 129 -16.54 12.98 19.61
CA SER A 129 -16.75 12.89 21.04
C SER A 129 -17.37 14.19 21.50
N VAL A 130 -18.71 14.26 21.47
CA VAL A 130 -19.45 15.33 22.13
C VAL A 130 -19.26 15.10 23.63
N ASN A 131 -18.19 15.68 24.19
CA ASN A 131 -18.15 15.94 25.62
C ASN A 131 -19.17 17.05 25.87
N ILE A 132 -20.45 16.66 25.98
CA ILE A 132 -21.45 17.50 26.62
C ILE A 132 -20.85 17.73 28.00
N LEU A 133 -20.36 18.96 28.22
CA LEU A 133 -19.92 19.41 29.53
C LEU A 133 -21.05 19.07 30.48
N ALA A 134 -20.87 17.97 31.22
CA ALA A 134 -21.71 17.61 32.32
C ALA A 134 -21.67 18.83 33.24
N ARG A 135 -22.80 19.52 33.31
CA ARG A 135 -23.17 20.28 34.50
C ARG A 135 -22.75 19.43 35.72
N PRO A 136 -22.09 20.01 36.73
CA PRO A 136 -21.58 19.29 37.90
C PRO A 136 -22.64 18.57 38.76
N ASP A 137 -23.90 18.54 38.33
CA ASP A 137 -25.07 18.17 39.11
C ASP A 137 -25.96 17.10 38.44
N ALA A 138 -25.63 16.62 37.23
CA ALA A 138 -26.37 15.53 36.58
C ALA A 138 -25.64 14.19 36.71
N ALA A 139 -25.85 13.52 37.84
CA ALA A 139 -25.77 12.07 37.87
C ALA A 139 -26.75 11.52 36.82
N LEU A 140 -26.26 10.71 35.88
CA LEU A 140 -26.85 9.44 35.43
C LEU A 140 -26.52 9.12 33.96
N ALA A 141 -26.06 7.88 33.77
CA ALA A 141 -26.15 7.05 32.56
C ALA A 141 -25.45 7.58 31.29
N GLY A 142 -24.16 7.25 31.17
CA GLY A 142 -23.45 7.30 29.90
C GLY A 142 -24.08 6.35 28.87
N PHE A 143 -24.76 6.92 27.88
CA PHE A 143 -25.27 6.20 26.72
C PHE A 143 -24.18 6.14 25.64
N ARG A 144 -23.71 4.94 25.29
CA ARG A 144 -22.77 4.72 24.18
C ARG A 144 -23.57 4.27 22.95
N LEU A 145 -23.59 5.08 21.89
CA LEU A 145 -24.05 4.64 20.57
C LEU A 145 -22.83 4.33 19.70
N ASN A 146 -22.71 3.07 19.31
CA ASN A 146 -21.71 2.62 18.33
C ASN A 146 -22.36 2.65 16.95
N PHE A 147 -21.78 3.39 16.01
CA PHE A 147 -22.09 3.32 14.58
C PHE A 147 -20.80 3.10 13.79
#